data_AF-A0A931NF09-F1
#
_entry.id   AF-A0A931NF09-F1
#
_cell.length_a   1.000
_cell.length_b   1.000
_cell.length_c   1.000
_cell.angle_alpha   90.00
_cell.angle_beta   90.00
_cell.angle_gamma   90.00
#
_symmetry.space_group_name_H-M   'P 1'
#
loop_
_entity.id
_entity.type
_entity.pdbx_description
1 polymer ?
#
loop_
_entity_poly.entity_id
_entity_poly.type
_entity_poly.pdbx_seq_one_letter_code
_entity_poly.pdbx_strand_id
1 'polypeptide(L)'
;MNLILEKTTHPPYFTNMRWTLDAMNLKAAAFDWYVREIEANCGESVFSDADRWVDGDELQRVLETHEIQFIWGVFSAFPKGQRLDLQDLKGAPSDGRPWTRDPLTDPLPGALFEIECFDGGATLLIGVPDEAGRCFCKAFPDARPLSSSDWQQGSQQDADWDDLVTARAERIEQGGPTLSLDELKSLGHWRKSSQKSR
;
A
#
# COMPACT_ATOMS: atom_id res chain seq x y z
N MET A 1 9.13 6.98 13.62
CA MET A 1 8.63 8.14 12.83
C MET A 1 7.60 7.66 11.80
N ASN A 2 6.60 8.50 11.47
CA ASN A 2 5.61 8.21 10.42
C ASN A 2 5.70 9.28 9.33
N LEU A 3 5.89 8.88 8.07
CA LEU A 3 6.16 9.78 6.95
C LEU A 3 5.33 9.39 5.73
N ILE A 4 5.07 10.37 4.86
CA ILE A 4 4.49 10.17 3.54
C ILE A 4 5.35 10.92 2.50
N LEU A 5 5.57 10.25 1.38
CA LEU A 5 6.09 10.84 0.15
C LEU A 5 5.00 10.76 -0.91
N GLU A 6 4.58 11.91 -1.44
CA GLU A 6 3.55 12.03 -2.48
C GLU A 6 3.97 13.10 -3.51
N LYS A 7 3.52 12.96 -4.76
CA LYS A 7 3.52 14.05 -5.76
C LYS A 7 4.84 14.81 -5.97
N THR A 8 5.98 14.12 -6.12
CA THR A 8 7.26 14.76 -6.48
C THR A 8 7.54 14.69 -7.99
N THR A 9 8.39 15.58 -8.50
CA THR A 9 8.80 15.57 -9.93
C THR A 9 9.95 14.60 -10.22
N HIS A 10 10.56 14.03 -9.19
CA HIS A 10 11.62 13.02 -9.25
C HIS A 10 11.62 12.20 -7.95
N PRO A 11 11.80 10.87 -7.99
CA PRO A 11 12.21 10.02 -9.12
C PRO A 11 11.01 9.43 -9.91
N PRO A 12 11.19 8.71 -11.06
CA PRO A 12 10.08 8.35 -11.97
C PRO A 12 9.02 7.39 -11.39
N TYR A 13 9.27 6.76 -10.23
CA TYR A 13 8.35 5.86 -9.54
C TYR A 13 8.43 6.09 -8.03
N PHE A 14 7.31 6.47 -7.40
CA PHE A 14 7.23 6.79 -5.96
C PHE A 14 7.35 5.57 -5.07
N THR A 15 6.90 4.43 -5.58
CA THR A 15 6.73 3.16 -4.87
C THR A 15 7.81 2.13 -5.19
N ASN A 16 9.00 2.61 -5.58
CA ASN A 16 10.15 1.74 -5.80
C ASN A 16 10.77 1.36 -4.44
N MET A 17 10.53 0.12 -4.00
CA MET A 17 10.98 -0.33 -2.68
C MET A 17 12.50 -0.33 -2.49
N ARG A 18 13.27 -0.50 -3.57
CA ARG A 18 14.74 -0.38 -3.50
C ARG A 18 15.14 1.04 -3.11
N TRP A 19 14.61 2.04 -3.81
CA TRP A 19 14.93 3.44 -3.53
C TRP A 19 14.46 3.86 -2.15
N THR A 20 13.30 3.38 -1.73
CA THR A 20 12.77 3.63 -0.38
C THR A 20 13.71 3.11 0.70
N LEU A 21 14.18 1.87 0.59
CA LEU A 21 15.15 1.29 1.53
C LEU A 21 16.51 1.97 1.49
N ASP A 22 17.03 2.25 0.30
CA ASP A 22 18.32 2.94 0.10
C ASP A 22 18.29 4.34 0.74
N ALA A 23 17.19 5.08 0.57
CA ALA A 23 17.00 6.40 1.17
C ALA A 23 16.92 6.36 2.71
N MET A 24 16.40 5.28 3.28
CA MET A 24 16.42 5.01 4.72
C MET A 24 17.76 4.47 5.22
N ASN A 25 18.72 4.21 4.33
CA ASN A 25 19.97 3.50 4.63
C ASN A 25 19.72 2.12 5.28
N LEU A 26 18.70 1.42 4.79
CA LEU A 26 18.32 0.07 5.22
C LEU A 26 18.54 -0.93 4.09
N LYS A 27 18.66 -2.21 4.48
CA LYS A 27 18.67 -3.34 3.54
C LYS A 27 17.49 -4.25 3.85
N ALA A 28 16.79 -4.73 2.82
CA ALA A 28 15.74 -5.73 2.98
C ALA A 28 16.27 -6.98 3.70
N ALA A 29 17.52 -7.36 3.41
CA ALA A 29 18.24 -8.48 4.02
C ALA A 29 18.38 -8.44 5.55
N ALA A 30 18.20 -7.27 6.17
CA ALA A 30 18.26 -7.12 7.63
C ALA A 30 17.01 -7.62 8.36
N PHE A 31 15.93 -7.92 7.64
CA PHE A 31 14.61 -8.24 8.17
C PHE A 31 14.04 -9.50 7.51
N ASP A 32 13.03 -10.10 8.13
CA ASP A 32 12.05 -10.91 7.40
C ASP A 32 10.86 -10.02 7.06
N TRP A 33 10.14 -10.36 5.98
CA TRP A 33 9.03 -9.53 5.51
C TRP A 33 7.77 -10.35 5.42
N TYR A 34 6.67 -9.81 5.94
CA TYR A 34 5.35 -10.28 5.54
C TYR A 34 4.77 -9.27 4.55
N VAL A 35 4.57 -9.72 3.33
CA VAL A 35 4.17 -8.88 2.21
C VAL A 35 2.74 -9.23 1.83
N ARG A 36 1.90 -8.22 1.62
CA ARG A 36 0.48 -8.36 1.32
C ARG A 36 -0.01 -7.42 0.24
N GLU A 37 -1.08 -7.83 -0.42
CA GLU A 37 -1.83 -7.03 -1.40
C GLU A 37 -0.95 -6.47 -2.50
N ILE A 38 -0.10 -7.31 -3.07
CA ILE A 38 0.88 -6.81 -4.02
C ILE A 38 0.22 -6.65 -5.38
N GLU A 39 0.27 -5.42 -5.88
CA GLU A 39 0.11 -5.12 -7.29
C GLU A 39 1.40 -4.49 -7.78
N ALA A 40 2.06 -5.09 -8.76
CA ALA A 40 3.34 -4.62 -9.26
C ALA A 40 3.38 -4.66 -10.78
N ASN A 41 4.26 -3.84 -11.36
CA ASN A 41 4.52 -3.84 -12.81
C ASN A 41 5.35 -5.04 -13.29
N CYS A 42 5.65 -6.01 -12.43
CA CYS A 42 6.39 -7.22 -12.76
C CYS A 42 5.45 -8.44 -12.82
N GLY A 43 5.78 -9.44 -13.64
CA GLY A 43 5.01 -10.69 -13.68
C GLY A 43 5.22 -11.54 -12.43
N GLU A 44 4.27 -12.46 -12.16
CA GLU A 44 4.30 -13.37 -10.99
C GLU A 44 5.59 -14.20 -10.87
N SER A 45 6.29 -14.44 -11.98
CA SER A 45 7.59 -15.14 -11.96
C SER A 45 8.72 -14.34 -11.33
N VAL A 46 8.57 -13.01 -11.24
CA VAL A 46 9.54 -12.09 -10.61
C VAL A 46 9.16 -11.86 -9.16
N PHE A 47 7.89 -11.54 -8.91
CA PHE A 47 7.37 -11.36 -7.57
C PHE A 47 5.89 -11.75 -7.56
N SER A 48 5.50 -12.60 -6.61
CA SER A 48 4.12 -13.07 -6.47
C SER A 48 3.24 -11.98 -5.85
N ASP A 49 2.01 -11.88 -6.33
CA ASP A 49 0.95 -11.02 -5.79
C ASP A 49 0.33 -11.57 -4.48
N ALA A 50 0.54 -12.86 -4.20
CA ALA A 50 -0.01 -13.54 -3.03
C ALA A 50 0.62 -13.07 -1.72
N ASP A 51 -0.24 -12.86 -0.72
CA ASP A 51 0.12 -12.62 0.67
C ASP A 51 1.04 -13.73 1.20
N ARG A 52 2.27 -13.37 1.57
CA ARG A 52 3.28 -14.36 1.94
C ARG A 52 4.41 -13.80 2.79
N TRP A 53 5.06 -14.70 3.53
CA TRP A 53 6.37 -14.44 4.10
C TRP A 53 7.43 -14.45 3.00
N VAL A 54 8.29 -13.44 3.00
CA VAL A 54 9.43 -13.29 2.11
C VAL A 54 10.69 -13.17 2.96
N ASP A 55 11.68 -13.99 2.63
CA ASP A 55 13.00 -13.88 3.25
C ASP A 55 13.68 -12.56 2.84
N GLY A 56 14.35 -11.90 3.77
CA GLY A 56 15.00 -10.61 3.48
C GLY A 56 16.09 -10.68 2.41
N ASP A 57 16.86 -11.77 2.36
CA ASP A 57 17.91 -11.95 1.35
C ASP A 57 17.29 -12.25 -0.02
N GLU A 58 16.14 -12.94 -0.06
CA GLU A 58 15.31 -13.08 -1.25
C GLU A 58 14.81 -11.72 -1.75
N LEU A 59 14.15 -10.94 -0.89
CA LEU A 59 13.61 -9.64 -1.26
C LEU A 59 14.71 -8.69 -1.74
N GLN A 60 15.84 -8.61 -1.01
CA GLN A 60 16.98 -7.79 -1.42
C GLN A 60 17.44 -8.13 -2.84
N ARG A 61 17.61 -9.42 -3.14
CA ARG A 61 18.08 -9.88 -4.45
C ARG A 61 17.09 -9.52 -5.56
N VAL A 62 15.80 -9.70 -5.32
CA VAL A 62 14.76 -9.34 -6.30
C VAL A 62 14.80 -7.85 -6.60
N LEU A 63 14.83 -7.01 -5.56
CA LEU A 63 14.88 -5.54 -5.69
C LEU A 63 16.17 -5.04 -6.36
N GLU A 64 17.30 -5.72 -6.16
CA GLU A 64 18.57 -5.36 -6.80
C GLU A 64 18.63 -5.76 -8.28
N THR A 65 17.94 -6.85 -8.65
CA THR A 65 18.00 -7.45 -10.00
C THR A 65 16.92 -6.88 -10.93
N HIS A 66 15.80 -6.44 -10.37
CA HIS A 66 14.65 -5.96 -11.13
C HIS A 66 14.27 -4.55 -10.71
N GLU A 67 13.96 -3.71 -11.69
CA GLU A 67 13.33 -2.42 -11.44
C GLU A 67 11.82 -2.61 -11.30
N ILE A 68 11.34 -2.67 -10.06
CA ILE A 68 9.93 -2.95 -9.74
C ILE A 68 9.27 -1.69 -9.20
N GLN A 69 8.14 -1.35 -9.79
CA GLN A 69 7.16 -0.44 -9.19
C GLN A 69 6.07 -1.29 -8.55
N PHE A 70 5.93 -1.18 -7.23
CA PHE A 70 4.77 -1.72 -6.53
C PHE A 70 3.66 -0.68 -6.62
N ILE A 71 2.70 -0.88 -7.53
CA ILE A 71 1.54 0.00 -7.65
C ILE A 71 0.75 -0.05 -6.33
N TRP A 72 0.63 -1.25 -5.78
CA TRP A 72 0.05 -1.50 -4.46
C TRP A 72 0.92 -2.47 -3.67
N GLY A 73 0.93 -2.34 -2.36
CA GLY A 73 1.53 -3.36 -1.50
C GLY A 73 1.88 -2.88 -0.10
N VAL A 74 1.71 -3.77 0.87
CA VAL A 74 2.08 -3.56 2.28
C VAL A 74 3.26 -4.46 2.64
N PHE A 75 4.34 -3.85 3.09
CA PHE A 75 5.57 -4.51 3.50
C PHE A 75 5.77 -4.35 5.01
N SER A 76 5.43 -5.38 5.78
CA SER A 76 5.64 -5.40 7.22
C SER A 76 7.01 -6.02 7.55
N ALA A 77 7.91 -5.23 8.15
CA ALA A 77 9.27 -5.68 8.49
C ALA A 77 9.31 -6.35 9.87
N PHE A 78 9.90 -7.53 9.97
CA PHE A 78 10.06 -8.30 11.21
C PHE A 78 11.54 -8.53 11.55
N PRO A 79 11.87 -8.76 12.83
CA PRO A 79 13.21 -9.22 13.19
C PRO A 79 13.57 -10.49 12.42
N LYS A 80 14.79 -10.55 11.88
CA LYS A 80 15.25 -11.70 11.11
C LYS A 80 15.14 -13.00 11.94
N GLY A 81 14.55 -14.03 11.34
CA GLY A 81 14.28 -15.32 11.97
C GLY A 81 13.02 -15.34 12.86
N GLN A 82 12.27 -14.23 12.98
CA GLN A 82 11.02 -14.17 13.73
C GLN A 82 9.84 -14.00 12.78
N ARG A 83 9.27 -15.12 12.36
CA ARG A 83 8.02 -15.14 11.59
C ARG A 83 6.88 -15.49 12.54
N LEU A 84 5.85 -14.66 12.54
CA LEU A 84 4.62 -14.97 13.27
C LEU A 84 3.80 -15.99 12.51
N ASP A 85 3.16 -16.90 13.25
CA ASP A 85 2.05 -17.64 12.69
C ASP A 85 0.87 -16.67 12.55
N LEU A 86 0.49 -16.43 11.30
CA LEU A 86 -0.57 -15.48 10.98
C LEU A 86 -1.94 -16.04 11.34
N GLN A 87 -2.07 -17.35 11.57
CA GLN A 87 -3.28 -17.96 12.12
C GLN A 87 -3.51 -17.54 13.59
N ASP A 88 -2.44 -17.15 14.30
CA ASP A 88 -2.53 -16.65 15.67
C ASP A 88 -2.88 -15.16 15.75
N LEU A 89 -2.84 -14.44 14.61
CA LEU A 89 -3.33 -13.06 14.52
C LEU A 89 -4.86 -13.05 14.52
N LYS A 90 -5.43 -13.06 15.73
CA LYS A 90 -6.85 -12.78 15.92
C LYS A 90 -7.20 -11.42 15.32
N GLY A 91 -8.00 -11.40 14.26
CA GLY A 91 -8.53 -10.17 13.66
C GLY A 91 -7.97 -9.81 12.29
N ALA A 92 -7.21 -10.68 11.62
CA ALA A 92 -7.03 -10.54 10.17
C ALA A 92 -8.43 -10.57 9.51
N PRO A 93 -8.79 -9.60 8.64
CA PRO A 93 -10.13 -9.54 8.05
C PRO A 93 -10.45 -10.85 7.35
N SER A 94 -11.46 -11.57 7.85
CA SER A 94 -11.91 -12.84 7.27
C SER A 94 -12.65 -12.67 5.93
N ASP A 95 -12.88 -11.43 5.50
CA ASP A 95 -13.63 -11.07 4.31
C ASP A 95 -12.74 -10.54 3.16
N GLY A 96 -11.42 -10.62 3.30
CA GLY A 96 -10.49 -10.24 2.24
C GLY A 96 -10.54 -8.76 1.89
N ARG A 97 -11.04 -7.90 2.81
CA ARG A 97 -11.04 -6.45 2.64
C ARG A 97 -10.00 -5.79 3.54
N PRO A 98 -8.91 -5.29 2.96
CA PRO A 98 -7.71 -4.91 3.72
C PRO A 98 -7.74 -3.54 4.42
N TRP A 99 -8.72 -2.69 4.13
CA TRP A 99 -8.73 -1.28 4.58
C TRP A 99 -9.44 -1.01 5.91
N THR A 100 -9.45 -1.97 6.85
CA THR A 100 -10.01 -1.74 8.21
C THR A 100 -8.96 -1.36 9.25
N ARG A 101 -7.67 -1.43 8.95
CA ARG A 101 -6.61 -0.97 9.85
C ARG A 101 -6.09 0.37 9.39
N ASP A 102 -6.24 1.39 10.22
CA ASP A 102 -5.39 2.59 10.13
C ASP A 102 -4.01 2.18 10.64
N PRO A 103 -2.98 2.08 9.77
CA PRO A 103 -1.67 1.57 10.14
C PRO A 103 -0.98 2.48 11.17
N LEU A 104 -1.40 3.74 11.30
CA LEU A 104 -0.95 4.63 12.37
C LEU A 104 -1.45 4.18 13.75
N THR A 105 -2.57 3.47 13.80
CA THR A 105 -3.25 3.07 15.03
C THR A 105 -3.24 1.56 15.27
N ASP A 106 -3.03 0.75 14.24
CA ASP A 106 -3.10 -0.71 14.32
C ASP A 106 -2.09 -1.40 13.37
N PRO A 107 -0.77 -1.21 13.58
CA PRO A 107 0.26 -1.90 12.81
C PRO A 107 0.20 -3.41 13.06
N LEU A 108 0.72 -4.21 12.13
CA LEU A 108 0.77 -5.67 12.30
C LEU A 108 1.56 -6.02 13.58
N PRO A 109 1.00 -6.80 14.53
CA PRO A 109 1.71 -7.16 15.76
C PRO A 109 3.06 -7.78 15.45
N GLY A 110 4.10 -7.37 16.18
CA GLY A 110 5.47 -7.87 16.00
C GLY A 110 6.26 -7.26 14.83
N ALA A 111 5.60 -6.49 13.95
CA ALA A 111 6.32 -5.72 12.94
C ALA A 111 7.09 -4.57 13.60
N LEU A 112 8.31 -4.33 13.13
CA LEU A 112 9.17 -3.24 13.56
C LEU A 112 8.75 -1.91 12.92
N PHE A 113 8.33 -1.97 11.66
CA PHE A 113 7.81 -0.87 10.87
C PHE A 113 7.11 -1.43 9.62
N GLU A 114 6.34 -0.59 8.94
CA GLU A 114 5.67 -0.94 7.69
C GLU A 114 5.98 0.09 6.60
N ILE A 115 5.97 -0.37 5.36
CA ILE A 115 6.06 0.47 4.16
C ILE A 115 4.87 0.12 3.29
N GLU A 116 4.10 1.14 2.91
CA GLU A 116 2.93 0.95 2.05
C GLU A 116 3.12 1.71 0.74
N CYS A 117 2.87 1.00 -0.36
CA CYS A 117 2.83 1.53 -1.70
C CYS A 117 1.37 1.74 -2.09
N PHE A 118 1.01 2.96 -2.47
CA PHE A 118 -0.39 3.35 -2.70
C PHE A 118 -0.57 3.93 -4.10
N ASP A 119 -1.39 3.25 -4.91
CA ASP A 119 -1.79 3.59 -6.29
C ASP A 119 -0.61 4.02 -7.21
N GLY A 120 0.60 3.54 -6.90
CA GLY A 120 1.85 3.95 -7.53
C GLY A 120 2.25 5.42 -7.30
N GLY A 121 1.44 6.22 -6.59
CA GLY A 121 1.57 7.67 -6.45
C GLY A 121 2.04 8.16 -5.08
N ALA A 122 2.01 7.29 -4.06
CA ALA A 122 2.50 7.61 -2.72
C ALA A 122 3.21 6.42 -2.06
N THR A 123 4.15 6.73 -1.18
CA THR A 123 4.76 5.77 -0.26
C THR A 123 4.62 6.25 1.17
N LEU A 124 4.05 5.41 2.02
CA LEU A 124 3.87 5.67 3.44
C LEU A 124 4.92 4.86 4.21
N LEU A 125 5.56 5.50 5.19
CA LEU A 125 6.49 4.88 6.11
C LEU A 125 5.87 4.95 7.50
N ILE A 126 5.55 3.80 8.08
CA ILE A 126 4.85 3.72 9.37
C ILE A 126 5.79 3.09 10.40
N GLY A 127 6.02 3.78 11.51
CA GLY A 127 6.81 3.26 12.63
C GLY A 127 8.31 3.15 12.38
N VAL A 128 8.83 3.68 11.27
CA VAL A 128 10.27 3.54 10.92
C VAL A 128 11.19 4.15 11.98
N PRO A 129 12.39 3.59 12.23
CA PRO A 129 13.34 4.15 13.17
C PRO A 129 13.67 5.62 12.87
N ASP A 130 13.84 6.45 13.89
CA ASP A 130 14.03 7.90 13.69
C ASP A 130 15.25 8.25 12.83
N GLU A 131 16.32 7.47 12.92
CA GLU A 131 17.50 7.67 12.06
C GLU A 131 17.20 7.34 10.60
N ALA A 132 16.50 6.24 10.34
CA ALA A 132 16.05 5.87 9.00
C ALA A 132 15.11 6.94 8.41
N GLY A 133 14.17 7.44 9.21
CA GLY A 133 13.28 8.53 8.83
C GLY A 133 14.04 9.82 8.49
N ARG A 134 15.06 10.20 9.28
CA ARG A 134 15.92 11.36 8.98
C ARG A 134 16.72 11.18 7.69
N CYS A 135 17.27 9.98 7.45
CA CYS A 135 17.93 9.65 6.19
C CYS A 135 16.98 9.81 5.01
N PHE A 136 15.75 9.30 5.15
CA PHE A 136 14.73 9.38 4.11
C PHE A 136 14.35 10.83 3.78
N CYS A 137 14.05 11.67 4.78
CA CYS A 137 13.76 13.09 4.55
C CYS A 137 14.94 13.87 3.94
N LYS A 138 16.17 13.43 4.18
CA LYS A 138 17.36 14.03 3.53
C LYS A 138 17.45 13.66 2.05
N ALA A 139 17.12 12.43 1.70
CA ALA A 139 17.11 11.93 0.32
C ALA A 139 15.90 12.48 -0.47
N PHE A 140 14.74 12.60 0.20
CA PHE A 140 13.50 13.10 -0.35
C PHE A 140 12.96 14.27 0.49
N PRO A 141 13.39 15.51 0.20
CA PRO A 141 12.99 16.69 0.96
C PRO A 141 11.47 16.98 0.95
N ASP A 142 10.75 16.45 -0.05
CA ASP A 142 9.30 16.55 -0.15
C ASP A 142 8.57 15.58 0.80
N ALA A 143 9.28 14.62 1.41
CA ALA A 143 8.71 13.74 2.42
C ALA A 143 8.30 14.55 3.65
N ARG A 144 7.08 14.33 4.12
CA ARG A 144 6.49 15.05 5.24
C ARG A 144 5.90 14.08 6.27
N PRO A 145 5.65 14.53 7.51
CA PRO A 145 4.93 13.71 8.48
C PRO A 145 3.59 13.23 7.93
N LEU A 146 3.32 11.94 8.12
CA LEU A 146 2.03 11.34 7.77
C LEU A 146 0.98 11.79 8.79
N SER A 147 -0.15 12.32 8.31
CA SER A 147 -1.27 12.74 9.13
C SER A 147 -2.49 11.82 8.95
N SER A 148 -3.37 11.78 9.95
CA SER A 148 -4.62 10.99 9.86
C SER A 148 -5.53 11.42 8.71
N SER A 149 -5.47 12.69 8.27
CA SER A 149 -6.23 13.16 7.11
C SER A 149 -5.71 12.62 5.78
N ASP A 150 -4.41 12.39 5.68
CA ASP A 150 -3.81 11.80 4.47
C ASP A 150 -4.30 10.36 4.28
N TRP A 151 -4.35 9.62 5.39
CA TRP A 151 -4.91 8.27 5.43
C TRP A 151 -6.38 8.24 5.02
N GLN A 152 -7.22 9.07 5.65
CA GLN A 152 -8.65 9.12 5.34
C GLN A 152 -8.94 9.52 3.89
N GLN A 153 -8.09 10.36 3.28
CA GLN A 153 -8.25 10.77 1.89
C GLN A 153 -7.85 9.66 0.90
N GLY A 154 -6.85 8.83 1.23
CA GLY A 154 -6.52 7.62 0.49
C GLY A 154 -7.67 6.61 0.54
N SER A 155 -8.09 6.22 1.75
CA SER A 155 -9.17 5.23 1.95
C SER A 155 -10.51 5.64 1.32
N GLN A 156 -10.84 6.95 1.30
CA GLN A 156 -12.06 7.44 0.66
C GLN A 156 -11.99 7.36 -0.87
N GLN A 157 -10.81 7.51 -1.48
CA GLN A 157 -10.64 7.34 -2.93
C GLN A 157 -10.86 5.88 -3.32
N ASP A 158 -10.34 4.93 -2.56
CA ASP A 158 -10.50 3.49 -2.84
C ASP A 158 -11.95 3.03 -2.69
N ALA A 159 -12.62 3.44 -1.62
CA ALA A 159 -14.04 3.13 -1.42
C ALA A 159 -14.89 3.65 -2.59
N ASP A 160 -14.57 4.84 -3.12
CA ASP A 160 -15.24 5.39 -4.28
C ASP A 160 -14.91 4.59 -5.56
N TRP A 161 -13.70 4.04 -5.70
CA TRP A 161 -13.32 3.17 -6.82
C TRP A 161 -14.04 1.81 -6.78
N ASP A 162 -14.09 1.15 -5.63
CA ASP A 162 -14.78 -0.13 -5.43
C ASP A 162 -16.28 -0.01 -5.69
N ASP A 163 -16.90 1.08 -5.23
CA ASP A 163 -18.30 1.39 -5.52
C ASP A 163 -18.54 1.51 -7.05
N LEU A 164 -17.60 2.14 -7.77
CA LEU A 164 -17.69 2.32 -9.22
C LEU A 164 -17.50 0.99 -9.97
N VAL A 165 -16.55 0.16 -9.55
CA VAL A 165 -16.30 -1.17 -10.12
C VAL A 165 -17.50 -2.08 -9.89
N THR A 166 -18.04 -2.11 -8.67
CA THR A 166 -19.23 -2.87 -8.31
C THR A 166 -20.45 -2.42 -9.12
N ALA A 167 -20.69 -1.10 -9.19
CA ALA A 167 -21.80 -0.55 -9.99
C ALA A 167 -21.66 -0.86 -11.48
N ARG A 168 -20.43 -0.95 -12.00
CA ARG A 168 -20.16 -1.36 -13.38
C ARG A 168 -20.45 -2.85 -13.59
N ALA A 169 -20.02 -3.71 -12.67
CA ALA A 169 -20.26 -5.16 -12.73
C ALA A 169 -21.77 -5.49 -12.68
N GLU A 170 -22.51 -4.92 -11.73
CA GLU A 170 -23.96 -5.11 -11.60
C GLU A 170 -24.71 -4.71 -12.88
N ARG A 171 -24.26 -3.64 -13.55
CA ARG A 171 -24.87 -3.18 -14.80
C ARG A 171 -24.62 -4.12 -15.96
N ILE A 172 -23.41 -4.67 -16.06
CA ILE A 172 -23.07 -5.66 -17.08
C ILE A 172 -23.93 -6.92 -16.89
N GLU A 173 -24.10 -7.38 -15.64
CA GLU A 173 -24.98 -8.51 -15.31
C GLU A 173 -26.45 -8.25 -15.67
N GLN A 174 -26.91 -7.00 -15.56
CA GLN A 174 -28.25 -6.56 -15.95
C GLN A 174 -28.43 -6.32 -17.46
N GLY A 175 -27.42 -6.62 -18.28
CA GLY A 175 -27.45 -6.43 -19.74
C GLY A 175 -27.31 -4.97 -20.18
N GLY A 176 -26.84 -4.09 -19.30
CA GLY A 176 -26.59 -2.68 -19.59
C GLY A 176 -25.31 -2.45 -20.39
N PRO A 177 -25.19 -1.30 -21.09
CA PRO A 177 -23.98 -0.94 -21.81
C PRO A 177 -22.82 -0.70 -20.84
N THR A 178 -21.60 -1.02 -21.29
CA THR A 178 -20.37 -0.67 -20.56
C THR A 178 -20.18 0.84 -20.59
N LEU A 179 -20.19 1.48 -19.42
CA LEU A 179 -19.97 2.92 -19.29
C LEU A 179 -18.48 3.23 -19.07
N SER A 180 -18.07 4.41 -19.50
CA SER A 180 -16.76 4.98 -19.20
C SER A 180 -16.65 5.40 -17.73
N LEU A 181 -15.42 5.62 -17.27
CA LEU A 181 -15.13 6.05 -15.90
C LEU A 181 -15.78 7.39 -15.54
N ASP A 182 -15.80 8.35 -16.46
CA ASP A 182 -16.40 9.66 -16.24
C ASP A 182 -17.93 9.56 -16.13
N GLU A 183 -18.56 8.68 -16.92
CA GLU A 183 -19.99 8.39 -16.84
C GLU A 183 -20.35 7.70 -15.52
N LEU A 184 -19.55 6.75 -15.05
CA LEU A 184 -19.77 6.08 -13.76
C LEU A 184 -19.64 7.06 -12.58
N LYS A 185 -18.62 7.92 -12.60
CA LYS A 185 -18.40 8.97 -11.58
C LYS A 185 -19.59 9.95 -11.52
N SER A 186 -20.15 10.32 -12.67
CA SER A 186 -21.32 11.20 -12.75
C SER A 186 -22.58 10.60 -12.12
N LEU A 187 -22.72 9.26 -12.15
CA LEU A 187 -23.87 8.54 -11.58
C LEU A 187 -23.70 8.26 -10.07
N GLY A 188 -22.48 8.05 -9.59
CA GLY A 188 -22.18 7.89 -8.16
C GLY A 188 -22.55 9.14 -7.33
N HIS A 189 -22.33 10.35 -7.90
CA HIS A 189 -22.77 11.61 -7.30
C HIS A 189 -24.31 11.70 -7.13
N TRP A 190 -25.09 11.08 -8.01
CA TRP A 190 -26.56 11.04 -7.88
C TRP A 190 -27.01 10.18 -6.69
N ARG A 191 -26.38 9.01 -6.45
CA ARG A 191 -26.67 8.14 -5.28
C ARG A 191 -26.33 8.81 -3.93
N LYS A 192 -25.17 9.47 -3.82
CA LYS A 192 -24.78 10.18 -2.57
C LYS A 192 -25.70 11.38 -2.26
N SER A 193 -26.24 12.04 -3.29
CA SER A 193 -27.19 13.16 -3.11
C SER A 193 -28.60 12.73 -2.68
N SER A 194 -29.01 11.51 -3.02
CA SER A 194 -30.34 10.97 -2.70
C SER A 194 -30.45 10.28 -1.33
N GLN A 195 -29.32 9.97 -0.68
CA GLN A 195 -29.28 9.47 0.71
C GLN A 195 -29.30 10.58 1.78
N LYS A 196 -29.08 11.85 1.43
CA LYS A 196 -29.14 12.99 2.38
C LYS A 196 -30.54 13.56 2.61
N SER A 197 -31.58 12.94 2.06
CA SER A 197 -32.98 13.32 2.30
C SER A 197 -33.77 12.16 2.90
N ARG A 198 -33.52 11.83 4.17
CA ARG A 198 -34.45 11.17 5.08
C ARG A 198 -34.24 11.63 6.50
#